data_AF-A0A831T431-F1
#
_entry.id   AF-A0A831T431-F1
#
_cell.length_a   1.000
_cell.length_b   1.000
_cell.length_c   1.000
_cell.angle_alpha   90.00
_cell.angle_beta   90.00
_cell.angle_gamma   90.00
#
_symmetry.space_group_name_H-M   'P 1'
#
loop_
_entity.id
_entity.type
_entity.pdbx_description
1 polymer ?
#
loop_
_entity_poly.entity_id
_entity_poly.type
_entity_poly.pdbx_seq_one_letter_code
_entity_poly.pdbx_strand_id
1 'polypeptide(L)'
;MSDQAILPSPPEGPPQKALITHSVLVGLTPLIPIPIVDDLVKSYLQRRLVIWLAQSHGRSLRPEEIEILSKDRGGGCLSGCLAQALVYPLKKLFRKIFFFLEWKRAVDLTSHTYHFGYLIDYALSERWEGATVLELRGAAEVRAAIDAVCCEAPIKPIESAVRASFRQSRNILKAAARMLEQRLRRTTGRLDQRQVAQVVESVEEQEEQQIKGVIATLQRAIGHIPDEHFRRLRMQLANRLVGSDK
;
A
#
# COMPACT_ATOMS: atom_id res chain seq x y z
N MET A 1 -32.62 2.65 -7.00
CA MET A 1 -31.59 1.91 -7.75
C MET A 1 -30.25 2.28 -7.16
N SER A 2 -29.88 1.61 -6.07
CA SER A 2 -28.63 1.87 -5.36
C SER A 2 -27.58 0.87 -5.84
N ASP A 3 -26.55 1.41 -6.49
CA ASP A 3 -25.41 0.72 -7.08
C ASP A 3 -24.55 0.11 -5.95
N GLN A 4 -24.91 -1.08 -5.46
CA GLN A 4 -24.03 -1.89 -4.61
C GLN A 4 -22.87 -2.37 -5.48
N ALA A 5 -21.79 -1.59 -5.48
CA ALA A 5 -20.53 -2.00 -6.08
C ALA A 5 -20.10 -3.34 -5.49
N ILE A 6 -20.06 -4.36 -6.34
CA ILE A 6 -19.61 -5.72 -6.05
C ILE A 6 -18.16 -5.62 -5.58
N LEU A 7 -17.94 -5.60 -4.27
CA LEU A 7 -16.61 -5.75 -3.69
C LEU A 7 -16.23 -7.23 -3.76
N PRO A 8 -15.04 -7.58 -4.25
CA PRO A 8 -14.60 -8.96 -4.32
C PRO A 8 -14.59 -9.60 -2.93
N SER A 9 -15.00 -10.86 -2.86
CA SER A 9 -15.00 -11.66 -1.63
C SER A 9 -13.61 -11.66 -1.00
N PRO A 10 -13.49 -11.53 0.34
CA PRO A 10 -12.19 -11.45 0.99
C PRO A 10 -11.40 -12.75 0.75
N PRO A 11 -10.12 -12.70 0.32
CA PRO A 11 -9.29 -13.89 0.21
C PRO A 11 -9.15 -14.60 1.57
N GLU A 12 -9.45 -15.89 1.61
CA GLU A 12 -9.21 -16.78 2.74
C GLU A 12 -7.70 -17.02 2.92
N GLY A 13 -7.06 -16.21 3.75
CA GLY A 13 -5.66 -16.35 4.13
C GLY A 13 -5.34 -15.51 5.38
N PRO A 14 -4.23 -15.78 6.08
CA PRO A 14 -3.87 -15.02 7.27
C PRO A 14 -3.70 -13.52 6.92
N PRO A 15 -4.10 -12.59 7.82
CA PRO A 15 -3.96 -11.12 7.70
C PRO A 15 -2.65 -10.67 7.02
N GLN A 16 -1.56 -11.34 7.39
CA GLN A 16 -0.22 -11.06 6.90
C GLN A 16 -0.02 -11.32 5.40
N LYS A 17 -0.56 -12.40 4.83
CA LYS A 17 -0.34 -12.71 3.40
C LYS A 17 -0.96 -11.64 2.53
N ALA A 18 -2.23 -11.29 2.78
CA ALA A 18 -2.93 -10.27 2.02
C ALA A 18 -2.27 -8.89 2.19
N LEU A 19 -1.84 -8.54 3.41
CA LEU A 19 -1.10 -7.31 3.68
C LEU A 19 0.19 -7.23 2.85
N ILE A 20 0.96 -8.32 2.79
CA ILE A 20 2.17 -8.40 1.98
C ILE A 20 1.84 -8.28 0.49
N THR A 21 0.84 -9.00 0.00
CA THR A 21 0.42 -8.95 -1.41
C THR A 21 0.08 -7.51 -1.81
N HIS A 22 -0.81 -6.84 -1.07
CA HIS A 22 -1.19 -5.45 -1.37
C HIS A 22 0.02 -4.52 -1.28
N SER A 23 0.90 -4.71 -0.31
CA SER A 23 2.12 -3.90 -0.17
C SER A 23 3.07 -4.06 -1.34
N VAL A 24 3.24 -5.28 -1.86
CA VAL A 24 4.06 -5.54 -3.05
C VAL A 24 3.42 -4.91 -4.28
N LEU A 25 2.12 -5.09 -4.49
CA LEU A 25 1.40 -4.51 -5.62
C LEU A 25 1.49 -2.98 -5.62
N VAL A 26 1.26 -2.34 -4.47
CA VAL A 26 1.44 -0.89 -4.34
C VAL A 26 2.89 -0.48 -4.60
N GLY A 27 3.89 -1.23 -4.16
CA GLY A 27 5.29 -0.89 -4.48
C GLY A 27 5.71 -1.21 -5.91
N LEU A 28 4.93 -1.97 -6.69
CA LEU A 28 5.17 -2.16 -8.12
C LEU A 28 4.71 -0.97 -8.94
N THR A 29 3.83 -0.12 -8.42
CA THR A 29 3.25 0.99 -9.18
C THR A 29 4.28 2.03 -9.67
N PRO A 30 5.34 2.39 -8.93
CA PRO A 30 6.37 3.31 -9.43
C PRO A 30 7.20 2.72 -10.59
N LEU A 31 7.22 1.39 -10.74
CA LEU A 31 7.90 0.73 -11.85
C LEU A 31 7.12 0.86 -13.17
N ILE A 32 5.85 1.27 -13.10
CA ILE A 32 5.00 1.55 -14.26
C ILE A 32 5.32 2.98 -14.73
N PRO A 33 5.74 3.18 -15.99
CA PRO A 33 6.09 4.49 -16.51
C PRO A 33 4.85 5.35 -16.87
N ILE A 34 3.84 5.40 -16.00
CA ILE A 34 2.60 6.17 -16.18
C ILE A 34 2.23 6.89 -14.87
N PRO A 35 2.60 8.18 -14.71
CA PRO A 35 2.57 8.86 -13.42
C PRO A 35 1.18 9.10 -12.82
N ILE A 36 0.18 9.42 -13.64
CA ILE A 36 -1.19 9.64 -13.14
C ILE A 36 -1.84 8.31 -12.70
N VAL A 37 -1.47 7.22 -13.38
CA VAL A 37 -2.04 5.90 -13.13
C VAL A 37 -1.44 5.28 -11.87
N ASP A 38 -0.17 5.55 -11.57
CA ASP A 38 0.51 5.19 -10.32
C ASP A 38 -0.31 5.62 -9.09
N ASP A 39 -0.69 6.90 -9.02
CA ASP A 39 -1.44 7.45 -7.89
C ASP A 39 -2.87 6.89 -7.78
N LEU A 40 -3.54 6.66 -8.91
CA LEU A 40 -4.88 6.05 -8.93
C LEU A 40 -4.84 4.59 -8.47
N VAL A 41 -3.89 3.80 -8.96
CA VAL A 41 -3.72 2.39 -8.57
C VAL A 41 -3.38 2.30 -7.08
N LYS A 42 -2.47 3.14 -6.60
CA LYS A 42 -2.14 3.24 -5.18
C LYS A 42 -3.36 3.57 -4.32
N SER A 43 -4.14 4.58 -4.70
CA SER A 43 -5.34 5.00 -3.95
C SER A 43 -6.39 3.89 -3.92
N TYR A 44 -6.59 3.20 -5.04
CA TYR A 44 -7.49 2.03 -5.12
C TYR A 44 -7.02 0.89 -4.20
N LEU A 45 -5.75 0.50 -4.29
CA LEU A 45 -5.18 -0.59 -3.51
C LEU A 45 -5.18 -0.29 -2.00
N GLN A 46 -4.89 0.95 -1.60
CA GLN A 46 -4.98 1.38 -0.20
C GLN A 46 -6.42 1.32 0.32
N ARG A 47 -7.39 1.81 -0.45
CA ARG A 47 -8.81 1.72 -0.10
C ARG A 47 -9.26 0.27 0.07
N ARG A 48 -8.87 -0.60 -0.87
CA ARG A 48 -9.19 -2.02 -0.81
C ARG A 48 -8.55 -2.71 0.39
N LEU A 49 -7.29 -2.40 0.71
CA LEU A 49 -6.62 -2.93 1.90
C LEU A 49 -7.37 -2.58 3.19
N VAL A 50 -7.80 -1.31 3.35
CA VAL A 50 -8.56 -0.88 4.53
C VAL A 50 -9.90 -1.61 4.65
N ILE A 51 -10.64 -1.72 3.55
CA ILE A 51 -11.92 -2.47 3.52
C ILE A 51 -11.68 -3.93 3.90
N TRP A 52 -10.66 -4.55 3.32
CA TRP A 52 -10.34 -5.95 3.58
C TRP A 52 -9.96 -6.20 5.04
N LEU A 53 -9.10 -5.34 5.62
CA LEU A 53 -8.72 -5.43 7.02
C LEU A 53 -9.95 -5.32 7.93
N ALA A 54 -10.84 -4.36 7.67
CA ALA A 54 -12.08 -4.23 8.43
C ALA A 54 -12.95 -5.49 8.36
N GLN A 55 -13.15 -6.03 7.16
CA GLN A 55 -13.92 -7.26 6.95
C GLN A 55 -13.28 -8.46 7.66
N SER A 56 -11.95 -8.56 7.68
CA SER A 56 -11.22 -9.64 8.37
C SER A 56 -11.44 -9.61 9.90
N HIS A 57 -11.76 -8.44 10.45
CA HIS A 57 -12.15 -8.25 11.85
C HIS A 57 -13.67 -8.30 12.07
N GLY A 58 -14.44 -8.72 11.06
CA GLY A 58 -15.91 -8.76 11.12
C GLY A 58 -16.57 -7.38 11.20
N ARG A 59 -15.87 -6.33 10.73
CA ARG A 59 -16.31 -4.94 10.82
C ARG A 59 -16.71 -4.40 9.46
N SER A 60 -17.75 -3.57 9.47
CA SER A 60 -18.14 -2.75 8.33
C SER A 60 -17.82 -1.30 8.65
N LEU A 61 -16.88 -0.71 7.91
CA LEU A 61 -16.55 0.71 8.02
C LEU A 61 -17.54 1.55 7.22
N ARG A 62 -17.84 2.75 7.72
CA ARG A 62 -18.62 3.73 6.98
C ARG A 62 -17.83 4.25 5.77
N PRO A 63 -18.51 4.68 4.70
CA PRO A 63 -17.84 5.24 3.53
C PRO A 63 -16.87 6.39 3.87
N GLU A 64 -17.23 7.24 4.83
CA GLU A 64 -16.37 8.34 5.29
C GLU A 64 -15.11 7.83 6.00
N GLU A 65 -15.23 6.80 6.84
CA GLU A 65 -14.10 6.20 7.56
C GLU A 65 -13.13 5.55 6.58
N ILE A 66 -13.66 4.83 5.59
CA ILE A 66 -12.84 4.24 4.53
C ILE A 66 -12.11 5.33 3.76
N GLU A 67 -12.78 6.43 3.38
CA GLU A 67 -12.13 7.55 2.69
C GLU A 67 -11.02 8.15 3.55
N ILE A 68 -11.30 8.44 4.82
CA ILE A 68 -10.33 9.06 5.73
C ILE A 68 -9.12 8.14 5.95
N LEU A 69 -9.35 6.85 6.20
CA LEU A 69 -8.27 5.89 6.45
C LEU A 69 -7.48 5.57 5.19
N SER A 70 -8.07 5.61 3.99
CA SER A 70 -7.37 5.28 2.73
C SER A 70 -6.70 6.46 2.05
N LYS A 71 -7.09 7.69 2.36
CA LYS A 71 -6.54 8.89 1.74
C LYS A 71 -5.10 9.12 2.18
N ASP A 72 -4.18 9.10 1.21
CA ASP A 72 -2.82 9.51 1.45
C ASP A 72 -2.73 11.03 1.62
N ARG A 73 -2.29 11.49 2.79
CA ARG A 73 -2.04 12.92 3.06
C ARG A 73 -0.65 13.36 2.60
N GLY A 74 0.22 12.42 2.23
CA GLY A 74 1.54 12.66 1.70
C GLY A 74 1.54 12.92 0.20
N GLY A 75 1.43 14.20 -0.20
CA GLY A 75 1.88 14.69 -1.50
C GLY A 75 0.80 14.77 -2.57
N GLY A 76 0.05 15.86 -2.57
CA GLY A 76 -0.62 16.33 -3.78
C GLY A 76 0.41 16.71 -4.84
N CYS A 77 0.71 15.80 -5.77
CA CYS A 77 1.54 16.09 -6.93
C CYS A 77 0.66 16.51 -8.13
N LEU A 78 -0.21 17.50 -7.94
CA LEU A 78 -0.82 18.24 -9.05
C LEU A 78 0.06 19.43 -9.49
N SER A 79 1.06 19.82 -8.68
CA SER A 79 2.06 20.83 -9.06
C SER A 79 3.16 20.30 -10.00
N GLY A 80 3.23 18.97 -10.21
CA GLY A 80 4.27 18.31 -11.02
C GLY A 80 3.94 18.06 -12.49
N CYS A 81 2.68 18.26 -12.91
CA CYS A 81 2.24 17.96 -14.28
C CYS A 81 2.95 18.81 -15.35
N LEU A 82 3.41 20.03 -15.00
CA LEU A 82 4.19 20.87 -15.91
C LEU A 82 5.66 20.40 -16.04
N ALA A 83 6.23 19.83 -14.98
CA ALA A 83 7.61 19.34 -14.99
C ALA A 83 7.74 18.07 -15.84
N GLN A 84 6.71 17.23 -15.90
CA GLN A 84 6.73 15.92 -16.57
C GLN A 84 6.91 15.97 -18.09
N ALA A 85 6.43 17.02 -18.76
CA ALA A 85 6.67 17.21 -20.19
C ALA A 85 8.15 17.51 -20.50
N LEU A 86 8.88 18.11 -19.56
CA LEU A 86 10.30 18.46 -19.69
C LEU A 86 11.26 17.31 -19.31
N VAL A 87 10.87 16.37 -18.44
CA VAL A 87 11.74 15.26 -18.02
C VAL A 87 11.73 14.07 -19.00
N TYR A 88 10.72 13.94 -19.85
CA TYR A 88 10.61 12.81 -20.80
C TYR A 88 11.81 12.67 -21.75
N PRO A 89 12.40 13.74 -22.32
CA PRO A 89 13.65 13.62 -23.08
C PRO A 89 14.87 13.25 -22.19
N LEU A 90 14.95 13.72 -20.94
CA LEU A 90 16.02 13.34 -20.00
C LEU A 90 15.94 11.88 -19.53
N LYS A 91 14.74 11.29 -19.46
CA LYS A 91 14.52 9.87 -19.09
C LYS A 91 15.28 8.89 -19.97
N LYS A 92 15.47 9.23 -21.26
CA LYS A 92 16.20 8.37 -22.21
C LYS A 92 17.70 8.37 -21.93
N LEU A 93 18.24 9.50 -21.47
CA LEU A 93 19.66 9.70 -21.17
C LEU A 93 20.07 9.14 -19.79
N PHE A 94 19.16 9.19 -18.81
CA PHE A 94 19.41 8.74 -17.43
C PHE A 94 18.68 7.45 -17.04
N ARG A 95 18.32 6.62 -18.02
CA ARG A 95 17.50 5.40 -17.82
C ARG A 95 18.00 4.49 -16.70
N LYS A 96 19.33 4.40 -16.49
CA LYS A 96 19.91 3.62 -15.38
C LYS A 96 19.72 4.27 -14.00
N ILE A 97 19.84 5.60 -13.90
CA ILE A 97 19.68 6.34 -12.64
C ILE A 97 18.21 6.34 -12.24
N PHE A 98 17.30 6.64 -13.18
CA PHE A 98 15.86 6.55 -12.94
C PHE A 98 15.44 5.14 -12.56
N PHE A 99 16.01 4.10 -13.18
CA PHE A 99 15.74 2.73 -12.77
C PHE A 99 16.10 2.47 -11.30
N PHE A 100 17.22 2.99 -10.81
CA PHE A 100 17.61 2.85 -9.41
C PHE A 100 16.68 3.64 -8.47
N LEU A 101 16.26 4.84 -8.88
CA LEU A 101 15.33 5.66 -8.11
C LEU A 101 13.94 5.03 -8.01
N GLU A 102 13.39 4.53 -9.12
CA GLU A 102 12.10 3.81 -9.09
C GLU A 102 12.21 2.51 -8.29
N TRP A 103 13.37 1.85 -8.32
CA TRP A 103 13.61 0.68 -7.48
C TRP A 103 13.63 1.01 -5.98
N LYS A 104 14.28 2.11 -5.58
CA LYS A 104 14.23 2.57 -4.20
C LYS A 104 12.81 3.01 -3.83
N ARG A 105 12.13 3.76 -4.70
CA ARG A 105 10.74 4.17 -4.50
C ARG A 105 9.80 2.98 -4.33
N ALA A 106 9.98 1.91 -5.11
CA ALA A 106 9.25 0.67 -4.97
C ALA A 106 9.46 0.01 -3.59
N VAL A 107 10.72 -0.08 -3.14
CA VAL A 107 11.05 -0.62 -1.81
C VAL A 107 10.46 0.23 -0.69
N ASP A 108 10.62 1.56 -0.78
CA ASP A 108 10.13 2.50 0.22
C ASP A 108 8.61 2.45 0.30
N LEU A 109 7.93 2.42 -0.84
CA LEU A 109 6.48 2.37 -0.93
C LEU A 109 5.89 1.03 -0.46
N THR A 110 6.50 -0.11 -0.81
CA THR A 110 6.09 -1.41 -0.24
C THR A 110 6.25 -1.42 1.27
N SER A 111 7.39 -0.93 1.77
CA SER A 111 7.67 -0.92 3.21
C SER A 111 6.70 -0.01 3.94
N HIS A 112 6.42 1.17 3.41
CA HIS A 112 5.46 2.11 3.97
C HIS A 112 4.04 1.53 3.99
N THR A 113 3.57 0.96 2.86
CA THR A 113 2.24 0.34 2.77
C THR A 113 2.08 -0.82 3.75
N TYR A 114 3.14 -1.61 3.97
CA TYR A 114 3.13 -2.67 4.96
C TYR A 114 2.97 -2.13 6.39
N HIS A 115 3.74 -1.10 6.78
CA HIS A 115 3.60 -0.48 8.10
C HIS A 115 2.23 0.15 8.30
N PHE A 116 1.75 0.88 7.30
CA PHE A 116 0.42 1.47 7.31
C PHE A 116 -0.66 0.42 7.55
N GLY A 117 -0.69 -0.65 6.74
CA GLY A 117 -1.70 -1.69 6.90
C GLY A 117 -1.56 -2.47 8.21
N TYR A 118 -0.33 -2.69 8.71
CA TYR A 118 -0.08 -3.30 10.01
C TYR A 118 -0.67 -2.46 11.16
N LEU A 119 -0.53 -1.14 11.11
CA LEU A 119 -1.07 -0.25 12.15
C LEU A 119 -2.59 -0.09 12.06
N ILE A 120 -3.16 -0.14 10.86
CA ILE A 120 -4.62 -0.20 10.67
C ILE A 120 -5.18 -1.50 11.24
N ASP A 121 -4.55 -2.63 10.94
CA ASP A 121 -4.92 -3.94 11.47
C ASP A 121 -4.92 -3.94 13.02
N TYR A 122 -3.89 -3.34 13.62
CA TYR A 122 -3.83 -3.13 15.06
C TYR A 122 -4.96 -2.22 15.57
N ALA A 123 -5.22 -1.08 14.93
CA ALA A 123 -6.28 -0.16 15.37
C ALA A 123 -7.71 -0.76 15.25
N LEU A 124 -7.90 -1.70 14.34
CA LEU A 124 -9.16 -2.43 14.15
C LEU A 124 -9.35 -3.60 15.12
N SER A 125 -8.26 -4.17 15.63
CA SER A 125 -8.28 -5.34 16.51
C SER A 125 -8.14 -5.00 18.00
N GLU A 126 -7.26 -4.04 18.31
CA GLU A 126 -6.93 -3.67 19.68
C GLU A 126 -8.10 -2.95 20.35
N ARG A 127 -8.39 -3.34 21.61
CA ARG A 127 -9.48 -2.75 22.40
C ARG A 127 -8.95 -2.01 23.61
N TRP A 128 -9.32 -0.75 23.74
CA TRP A 128 -9.09 0.08 24.93
C TRP A 128 -10.44 0.41 25.55
N GLU A 129 -10.57 0.19 26.86
CA GLU A 129 -11.80 0.52 27.61
C GLU A 129 -13.08 -0.13 27.02
N GLY A 130 -12.94 -1.30 26.40
CA GLY A 130 -14.06 -2.06 25.83
C GLY A 130 -14.43 -1.71 24.37
N ALA A 131 -13.96 -0.59 23.84
CA ALA A 131 -14.09 -0.19 22.44
C ALA A 131 -12.79 -0.43 21.67
N THR A 132 -12.82 -0.54 20.34
CA THR A 132 -11.54 -0.53 19.60
C THR A 132 -10.90 0.83 19.58
N VAL A 133 -9.59 0.85 19.32
CA VAL A 133 -8.85 2.10 19.12
C VAL A 133 -9.52 2.99 18.07
N LEU A 134 -9.99 2.38 16.96
CA LEU A 134 -10.71 3.12 15.92
C LEU A 134 -12.04 3.69 16.39
N GLU A 135 -12.82 2.96 17.19
CA GLU A 135 -14.10 3.43 17.74
C GLU A 135 -13.90 4.56 18.75
N LEU A 136 -12.89 4.44 19.60
CA LEU A 136 -12.63 5.38 20.68
C LEU A 136 -12.09 6.73 20.16
N ARG A 137 -11.20 6.69 19.17
CA ARG A 137 -10.45 7.86 18.66
C ARG A 137 -11.01 8.42 17.35
N GLY A 138 -11.75 7.60 16.61
CA GLY A 138 -12.26 7.94 15.28
C GLY A 138 -11.20 7.85 14.17
N ALA A 139 -11.67 7.66 12.94
CA ALA A 139 -10.83 7.41 11.77
C ALA A 139 -9.81 8.52 11.46
N ALA A 140 -10.18 9.79 11.66
CA ALA A 140 -9.31 10.91 11.31
C ALA A 140 -8.09 11.03 12.21
N GLU A 141 -8.30 10.81 13.51
CA GLU A 141 -7.23 10.83 14.49
C GLU A 141 -6.31 9.61 14.34
N VAL A 142 -6.89 8.42 14.19
CA VAL A 142 -6.13 7.19 13.93
C VAL A 142 -5.28 7.33 12.67
N ARG A 143 -5.85 7.84 11.57
CA ARG A 143 -5.08 8.07 10.33
C ARG A 143 -3.91 9.00 10.56
N ALA A 144 -4.14 10.15 11.21
CA ALA A 144 -3.09 11.14 11.45
C ALA A 144 -1.97 10.58 12.34
N ALA A 145 -2.33 9.82 13.37
CA ALA A 145 -1.36 9.17 14.24
C ALA A 145 -0.53 8.11 13.50
N ILE A 146 -1.18 7.29 12.65
CA ILE A 146 -0.50 6.30 11.80
C ILE A 146 0.47 6.98 10.83
N ASP A 147 0.04 8.04 10.15
CA ASP A 147 0.90 8.79 9.23
C ASP A 147 2.15 9.34 9.97
N ALA A 148 1.96 9.89 11.17
CA ALA A 148 3.07 10.37 11.99
C ALA A 148 4.04 9.25 12.42
N VAL A 149 3.51 8.09 12.84
CA VAL A 149 4.34 6.91 13.16
C VAL A 149 5.10 6.45 11.92
N CYS A 150 4.45 6.34 10.76
CA CYS A 150 5.10 5.90 9.53
C CYS A 150 6.19 6.88 9.04
N CYS A 151 6.05 8.18 9.30
CA CYS A 151 7.07 9.19 8.97
C CYS A 151 8.31 9.12 9.90
N GLU A 152 8.12 8.78 11.17
CA GLU A 152 9.19 8.86 12.19
C GLU A 152 9.80 7.50 12.56
N ALA A 153 9.07 6.41 12.36
CA ALA A 153 9.53 5.09 12.75
C ALA A 153 10.75 4.66 11.92
N PRO A 154 11.70 3.93 12.52
CA PRO A 154 12.78 3.31 11.77
C PRO A 154 12.21 2.21 10.86
N ILE A 155 11.86 2.54 9.62
CA ILE A 155 11.35 1.61 8.58
C ILE A 155 12.40 0.53 8.22
N LYS A 156 13.65 0.71 8.66
CA LYS A 156 14.83 -0.07 8.23
C LYS A 156 14.69 -1.60 8.25
N PRO A 157 14.08 -2.26 9.26
CA PRO A 157 13.98 -3.72 9.27
C PRO A 157 13.13 -4.26 8.10
N ILE A 158 11.93 -3.69 7.93
CA ILE A 158 11.03 -4.05 6.82
C ILE A 158 11.64 -3.59 5.49
N GLU A 159 12.19 -2.38 5.41
CA GLU A 159 12.87 -1.87 4.22
C GLU A 159 14.00 -2.80 3.77
N SER A 160 14.77 -3.34 4.72
CA SER A 160 15.85 -4.28 4.43
C SER A 160 15.31 -5.63 3.95
N ALA A 161 14.24 -6.15 4.57
CA ALA A 161 13.58 -7.37 4.14
C ALA A 161 12.98 -7.25 2.73
N VAL A 162 12.29 -6.14 2.46
CA VAL A 162 11.73 -5.80 1.14
C VAL A 162 12.86 -5.65 0.12
N ARG A 163 13.90 -4.87 0.42
CA ARG A 163 15.06 -4.67 -0.46
C ARG A 163 15.73 -5.98 -0.82
N ALA A 164 15.96 -6.87 0.14
CA ALA A 164 16.57 -8.17 -0.09
C ALA A 164 15.69 -9.05 -0.99
N SER A 165 14.40 -9.16 -0.65
CA SER A 165 13.42 -9.96 -1.41
C SER A 165 13.28 -9.46 -2.85
N PHE A 166 13.21 -8.14 -3.03
CA PHE A 166 13.10 -7.50 -4.33
C PHE A 166 14.38 -7.71 -5.14
N ARG A 167 15.56 -7.55 -4.53
CA ARG A 167 16.85 -7.74 -5.21
C ARG A 167 16.99 -9.15 -5.75
N GLN A 168 16.59 -10.16 -4.97
CA GLN A 168 16.56 -11.55 -5.40
C GLN A 168 15.55 -11.81 -6.52
N SER A 169 14.42 -11.09 -6.50
CA SER A 169 13.29 -11.31 -7.40
C SER A 169 13.17 -10.27 -8.53
N ARG A 170 14.26 -9.55 -8.83
CA ARG A 170 14.22 -8.36 -9.71
C ARG A 170 13.65 -8.60 -11.10
N ASN A 171 13.92 -9.78 -11.69
CA ASN A 171 13.42 -10.09 -13.04
C ASN A 171 11.92 -10.39 -13.02
N ILE A 172 11.43 -11.06 -11.97
CA ILE A 172 10.01 -11.36 -11.77
C ILE A 172 9.23 -10.07 -11.57
N LEU A 173 9.69 -9.19 -10.68
CA LEU A 173 9.02 -7.91 -10.41
C LEU A 173 9.00 -6.99 -11.64
N LYS A 174 10.06 -7.01 -12.46
CA LYS A 174 10.07 -6.31 -13.75
C LYS A 174 9.06 -6.89 -14.74
N ALA A 175 8.88 -8.21 -14.75
CA ALA A 175 7.92 -8.86 -15.63
C ALA A 175 6.49 -8.48 -15.23
N ALA A 176 6.17 -8.57 -13.93
CA ALA A 176 4.89 -8.14 -13.37
C ALA A 176 4.60 -6.66 -13.70
N ALA A 177 5.51 -5.74 -13.36
CA ALA A 177 5.34 -4.32 -13.65
C ALA A 177 5.10 -4.01 -15.15
N ARG A 178 5.78 -4.74 -16.06
CA ARG A 178 5.55 -4.60 -17.51
C ARG A 178 4.18 -5.12 -17.95
N MET A 179 3.69 -6.20 -17.35
CA MET A 179 2.37 -6.73 -17.66
C MET A 179 1.27 -5.76 -17.21
N LEU A 180 1.41 -5.22 -16.00
CA LEU A 180 0.53 -4.17 -15.48
C LEU A 180 0.58 -2.92 -16.38
N GLU A 181 1.77 -2.47 -16.77
CA GLU A 181 1.94 -1.37 -17.74
C GLU A 181 1.20 -1.64 -19.05
N GLN A 182 1.39 -2.81 -19.66
CA GLN A 182 0.78 -3.14 -20.95
C GLN A 182 -0.75 -3.15 -20.89
N ARG A 183 -1.33 -3.60 -19.78
CA ARG A 183 -2.79 -3.60 -19.58
C ARG A 183 -3.33 -2.21 -19.35
N LEU A 184 -2.71 -1.44 -18.47
CA LEU A 184 -3.11 -0.06 -18.22
C LEU A 184 -3.02 0.80 -19.49
N ARG A 185 -2.02 0.56 -20.35
CA ARG A 185 -1.89 1.23 -21.65
C ARG A 185 -2.95 0.83 -22.67
N ARG A 186 -3.54 -0.36 -22.58
CA ARG A 186 -4.61 -0.78 -23.52
C ARG A 186 -5.95 -0.11 -23.17
N THR A 187 -6.10 0.33 -21.93
CA THR A 187 -7.32 0.98 -21.40
C THR A 187 -7.29 2.51 -21.56
N THR A 188 -6.38 3.07 -22.39
CA THR A 188 -6.23 4.53 -22.54
C THR A 188 -7.41 5.19 -23.27
N GLY A 189 -8.40 5.61 -22.50
CA GLY A 189 -9.52 6.46 -22.90
C GLY A 189 -10.33 6.88 -21.67
N ARG A 190 -9.75 7.74 -20.81
CA ARG A 190 -10.23 8.09 -19.45
C ARG A 190 -10.27 6.90 -18.48
N LEU A 191 -9.12 6.63 -17.86
CA LEU A 191 -9.03 5.76 -16.69
C LEU A 191 -9.76 6.43 -15.52
N ASP A 192 -10.96 5.92 -15.22
CA ASP A 192 -11.65 6.18 -13.95
C ASP A 192 -11.27 5.13 -12.90
N GLN A 193 -11.71 5.33 -11.66
CA GLN A 193 -11.41 4.44 -10.55
C GLN A 193 -11.96 3.01 -10.76
N ARG A 194 -13.04 2.86 -11.54
CA ARG A 194 -13.67 1.56 -11.83
C ARG A 194 -12.85 0.75 -12.84
N GLN A 195 -12.33 1.40 -13.89
CA GLN A 195 -11.45 0.77 -14.86
C GLN A 195 -10.12 0.36 -14.23
N VAL A 196 -9.57 1.20 -13.34
CA VAL A 196 -8.38 0.84 -12.55
C VAL A 196 -8.65 -0.39 -11.68
N ALA A 197 -9.80 -0.44 -11.01
CA ALA A 197 -10.21 -1.60 -10.22
C ALA A 197 -10.23 -2.89 -11.06
N GLN A 198 -10.91 -2.86 -12.21
CA GLN A 198 -10.99 -4.02 -13.12
C GLN A 198 -9.62 -4.45 -13.64
N VAL A 199 -8.75 -3.51 -14.01
CA VAL A 199 -7.40 -3.85 -14.48
C VAL A 199 -6.59 -4.47 -13.34
N VAL A 200 -6.60 -3.86 -12.15
CA VAL A 200 -5.87 -4.36 -10.98
C VAL A 200 -6.38 -5.75 -10.58
N GLU A 201 -7.69 -5.96 -10.49
CA GLU A 201 -8.30 -7.26 -10.17
C GLU A 201 -7.91 -8.34 -11.20
N SER A 202 -8.04 -8.05 -12.49
CA SER A 202 -7.65 -8.99 -13.56
C SER A 202 -6.15 -9.31 -13.56
N VAL A 203 -5.34 -8.39 -13.04
CA VAL A 203 -3.90 -8.49 -12.96
C VAL A 203 -3.52 -9.29 -11.73
N GLU A 204 -4.14 -9.03 -10.58
CA GLU A 204 -3.87 -9.71 -9.32
C GLU A 204 -3.98 -11.22 -9.42
N GLU A 205 -5.01 -11.77 -10.07
CA GLU A 205 -5.15 -13.23 -10.19
C GLU A 205 -3.97 -13.87 -10.94
N GLN A 206 -3.39 -13.17 -11.91
CA GLN A 206 -2.25 -13.64 -12.70
C GLN A 206 -0.91 -13.24 -12.09
N GLU A 207 -0.82 -12.06 -11.50
CA GLU A 207 0.35 -11.55 -10.82
C GLU A 207 0.58 -12.31 -9.53
N GLU A 208 -0.45 -12.65 -8.75
CA GLU A 208 -0.30 -13.43 -7.52
C GLU A 208 0.43 -14.74 -7.83
N GLN A 209 0.17 -15.38 -8.98
CA GLN A 209 0.91 -16.58 -9.39
C GLN A 209 2.38 -16.28 -9.71
N GLN A 210 2.67 -15.18 -10.41
CA GLN A 210 4.04 -14.79 -10.79
C GLN A 210 4.87 -14.27 -9.61
N ILE A 211 4.25 -13.47 -8.74
CA ILE A 211 4.88 -12.86 -7.57
C ILE A 211 4.74 -13.73 -6.33
N LYS A 212 4.07 -14.89 -6.39
CA LYS A 212 3.92 -15.84 -5.27
C LYS A 212 5.25 -16.13 -4.59
N GLY A 213 6.28 -16.38 -5.38
CA GLY A 213 7.63 -16.63 -4.88
C GLY A 213 8.22 -15.42 -4.16
N VAL A 214 7.92 -14.20 -4.62
CA VAL A 214 8.33 -12.95 -3.98
C VAL A 214 7.58 -12.74 -2.67
N ILE A 215 6.27 -12.94 -2.67
CA ILE A 215 5.41 -12.85 -1.47
C ILE A 215 5.90 -13.85 -0.42
N ALA A 216 6.15 -15.11 -0.80
CA ALA A 216 6.63 -16.13 0.13
C ALA A 216 8.01 -15.80 0.70
N THR A 217 8.92 -15.26 -0.14
CA THR A 217 10.25 -14.82 0.29
C THR A 217 10.15 -13.65 1.27
N LEU A 218 9.31 -12.66 0.96
CA LEU A 218 9.09 -11.50 1.79
C LEU A 218 8.39 -11.85 3.10
N GLN A 219 7.38 -12.72 3.07
CA GLN A 219 6.72 -13.25 4.27
C GLN A 219 7.71 -13.95 5.19
N ARG A 220 8.59 -14.79 4.62
CA ARG A 220 9.67 -15.41 5.40
C ARG A 220 10.60 -14.36 5.98
N ALA A 221 11.07 -13.39 5.18
CA ALA A 221 11.98 -12.36 5.65
C ALA A 221 11.37 -11.49 6.76
N ILE A 222 10.10 -11.12 6.64
CA ILE A 222 9.34 -10.39 7.66
C ILE A 222 9.18 -11.23 8.92
N GLY A 223 8.93 -12.54 8.81
CA GLY A 223 8.84 -13.44 9.96
C GLY A 223 10.13 -13.59 10.77
N HIS A 224 11.28 -13.16 10.24
CA HIS A 224 12.55 -13.12 10.99
C HIS A 224 12.80 -11.76 11.68
N ILE A 225 11.94 -10.76 11.44
CA ILE A 225 12.06 -9.46 12.10
C ILE A 225 11.65 -9.64 13.57
N PRO A 226 12.46 -9.17 14.53
CA PRO A 226 12.13 -9.28 15.94
C PRO A 226 10.79 -8.62 16.28
N ASP A 227 9.97 -9.28 17.10
CA ASP A 227 8.66 -8.76 17.57
C ASP A 227 8.77 -7.39 18.23
N GLU A 228 9.93 -7.05 18.78
CA GLU A 228 10.22 -5.76 19.40
C GLU A 228 10.05 -4.59 18.42
N HIS A 229 10.32 -4.80 17.12
CA HIS A 229 10.04 -3.80 16.10
C HIS A 229 8.55 -3.47 16.04
N PHE A 230 7.72 -4.51 15.94
CA PHE A 230 6.27 -4.39 15.87
C PHE A 230 5.65 -3.88 17.18
N ARG A 231 6.21 -4.28 18.32
CA ARG A 231 5.84 -3.72 19.62
C ARG A 231 6.13 -2.22 19.69
N ARG A 232 7.30 -1.78 19.25
CA ARG A 232 7.67 -0.36 19.22
C ARG A 232 6.71 0.46 18.37
N LEU A 233 6.35 -0.02 17.18
CA LEU A 233 5.36 0.64 16.31
C LEU A 233 4.00 0.81 17.01
N ARG A 234 3.50 -0.24 17.66
CA ARG A 234 2.25 -0.20 18.42
C ARG A 234 2.32 0.77 19.60
N MET A 235 3.43 0.75 20.36
CA MET A 235 3.65 1.69 21.46
C MET A 235 3.71 3.15 20.99
N GLN A 236 4.38 3.43 19.87
CA GLN A 236 4.43 4.78 19.29
C GLN A 236 3.03 5.26 18.86
N LEU A 237 2.24 4.39 18.23
CA LEU A 237 0.85 4.70 17.89
C LEU A 237 0.01 4.96 19.14
N ALA A 238 0.14 4.09 20.16
CA ALA A 238 -0.60 4.22 21.41
C ALA A 238 -0.27 5.53 22.14
N ASN A 239 1.01 5.86 22.26
CA ASN A 239 1.47 7.11 22.89
C ASN A 239 0.93 8.35 22.17
N ARG A 240 0.85 8.31 20.84
CA ARG A 240 0.32 9.43 20.05
C ARG A 240 -1.17 9.61 20.24
N LEU A 241 -1.92 8.51 20.28
CA LEU A 241 -3.36 8.58 20.52
C LEU A 241 -3.61 9.07 21.95
N VAL A 242 -3.02 8.46 22.98
CA VAL A 242 -3.20 8.94 24.37
C VAL A 242 -2.74 10.40 24.57
N GLY A 243 -1.69 10.84 23.86
CA GLY A 243 -1.16 12.20 23.95
C GLY A 243 -2.00 13.30 23.29
N SER A 244 -2.93 12.96 22.40
CA SER A 244 -3.79 13.92 21.70
C SER A 244 -4.99 14.41 22.55
N ASP A 245 -5.21 13.86 23.74
CA ASP A 245 -6.26 14.33 24.69
C ASP A 245 -5.86 15.59 25.49
N LYS A 246 -4.90 16.39 24.99
CA LYS A 246 -4.41 17.61 25.65
C LYS A 246 -4.59 18.85 24.79
#